data_AF-A0A3N5GZX7-F1
#
_entry.id   AF-A0A3N5GZX7-F1
#
_cell.length_a   1.000
_cell.length_b   1.000
_cell.length_c   1.000
_cell.angle_alpha   90.00
_cell.angle_beta   90.00
_cell.angle_gamma   90.00
#
_symmetry.space_group_name_H-M   'P 1'
#
loop_
_entity.id
_entity.type
_entity.pdbx_description
1 polymer ?
#
loop_
_entity_poly.entity_id
_entity_poly.type
_entity_poly.pdbx_seq_one_letter_code
_entity_poly.pdbx_strand_id
1 'polypeptide(L)'
;MSTRTIAVGLFVVALVLAPALATAEVTRVEITTRRDVLGGRTFLSSGPYEHIVGRLHFAVDPTDPRNRVIVDLDGAPKNAAGRVEFSADLEILRPREPGRGNGIALIDVVNRGNKVVLRSFNRATGAADPATESAYGDGFLLRQGFTIVWVGWEFDVVARPGAVRISVPSAAATSGIVRATFVPNTKDADLAVGDLAGYAPVDPMSPENTLSVRERRDGSAVGIPRDRWRLNGNVVTLDGGFVPGRTYELAYAAANAPVGGLGFAALRDTAAWMKYAPDAIASAKHAFAFGSSQSGRFLRNFLYLGFNADERNRQVFDAVLAHIAGASRIDLNRRWATPTSLGSFAATSFPFADARQRDPVSGVEEGTLDNVRARDHQPKVFYTNTAVEYWGGARSAALVHTIPDGSKDLTLPDNVRVYFFAGTQHGPAAFPPTVTAGQQEDNPTDYWWAMRALLVAMERWVLQGTSPPVSRYPRLQDGTLVRSDTVA
;
A
#
# COMPACT_ATOMS: atom_id res chain seq x y z
N MET A 1 -7.13 71.37 -13.02
CA MET A 1 -6.81 70.36 -11.98
C MET A 1 -7.59 69.10 -12.32
N SER A 2 -6.90 68.06 -12.79
CA SER A 2 -7.49 66.79 -13.24
C SER A 2 -7.47 65.79 -12.10
N THR A 3 -8.63 65.39 -11.62
CA THR A 3 -8.79 64.41 -10.54
C THR A 3 -9.04 63.04 -11.17
N ARG A 4 -8.05 62.15 -11.05
CA ARG A 4 -8.14 60.74 -11.46
C ARG A 4 -8.95 59.94 -10.44
N THR A 5 -10.04 59.33 -10.87
CA THR A 5 -10.79 58.34 -10.08
C THR A 5 -10.18 56.95 -10.29
N ILE A 6 -9.69 56.34 -9.21
CA ILE A 6 -9.16 54.97 -9.18
C ILE A 6 -10.34 54.01 -9.04
N ALA A 7 -10.57 53.15 -10.03
CA ALA A 7 -11.53 52.05 -9.92
C ALA A 7 -10.85 50.84 -9.27
N VAL A 8 -11.29 50.47 -8.07
CA VAL A 8 -10.90 49.22 -7.40
C VAL A 8 -11.79 48.10 -7.94
N GLY A 9 -11.20 47.17 -8.70
CA GLY A 9 -11.88 45.97 -9.20
C GLY A 9 -12.07 44.94 -8.09
N LEU A 10 -13.32 44.62 -7.77
CA LEU A 10 -13.68 43.56 -6.83
C LEU A 10 -13.51 42.19 -7.53
N PHE A 11 -12.52 41.40 -7.10
CA PHE A 11 -12.37 40.00 -7.53
C PHE A 11 -13.34 39.14 -6.72
N VAL A 12 -14.48 38.75 -7.31
CA VAL A 12 -15.41 37.80 -6.70
C VAL A 12 -14.91 36.38 -7.00
N VAL A 13 -14.36 35.71 -5.97
CA VAL A 13 -14.11 34.26 -6.00
C VAL A 13 -15.47 33.58 -5.79
N ALA A 14 -16.10 33.16 -6.88
CA ALA A 14 -17.31 32.35 -6.82
C ALA A 14 -16.93 30.89 -6.50
N LEU A 15 -17.11 30.47 -5.24
CA LEU A 15 -17.11 29.05 -4.86
C LEU A 15 -18.41 28.42 -5.39
N VAL A 16 -18.35 27.79 -6.55
CA VAL A 16 -19.46 26.96 -7.05
C VAL A 16 -19.34 25.57 -6.41
N LEU A 17 -20.03 25.36 -5.29
CA LEU A 17 -20.32 24.03 -4.75
C LEU A 17 -21.50 23.44 -5.51
N ALA A 18 -21.22 22.78 -6.64
CA ALA A 18 -22.20 21.88 -7.24
C ALA A 18 -22.15 20.53 -6.49
N PRO A 19 -23.24 20.06 -5.87
CA PRO A 19 -23.29 18.71 -5.35
C PRO A 19 -23.31 17.76 -6.56
N ALA A 20 -22.17 17.15 -6.88
CA ALA A 20 -22.14 16.02 -7.78
C ALA A 20 -22.92 14.88 -7.11
N LEU A 21 -23.98 14.39 -7.76
CA LEU A 21 -24.65 13.14 -7.39
C LEU A 21 -23.65 12.01 -7.63
N ALA A 22 -22.81 11.75 -6.65
CA ALA A 22 -21.74 10.81 -6.82
C ALA A 22 -22.33 9.40 -6.97
N THR A 23 -21.91 8.73 -8.04
CA THR A 23 -22.27 7.35 -8.33
C THR A 23 -21.07 6.48 -7.99
N ALA A 24 -21.31 5.37 -7.27
CA ALA A 24 -20.35 4.57 -6.48
C ALA A 24 -20.27 5.01 -5.02
N GLU A 25 -19.55 4.24 -4.20
CA GLU A 25 -19.43 4.46 -2.77
C GLU A 25 -18.66 5.73 -2.41
N VAL A 26 -17.99 6.36 -3.38
CA VAL A 26 -17.53 7.75 -3.31
C VAL A 26 -18.76 8.64 -3.34
N THR A 27 -19.04 9.36 -2.25
CA THR A 27 -20.20 10.25 -2.12
C THR A 27 -19.88 11.70 -2.43
N ARG A 28 -18.62 12.10 -2.29
CA ARG A 28 -18.17 13.49 -2.53
C ARG A 28 -16.67 13.55 -2.78
N VAL A 29 -16.28 14.46 -3.66
CA VAL A 29 -14.87 14.79 -3.94
C VAL A 29 -14.65 16.26 -3.61
N GLU A 30 -13.77 16.55 -2.66
CA GLU A 30 -13.39 17.91 -2.29
C GLU A 30 -12.02 18.23 -2.90
N ILE A 31 -11.94 19.22 -3.79
CA ILE A 31 -10.68 19.65 -4.39
C ILE A 31 -10.17 20.88 -3.65
N THR A 32 -8.99 20.78 -3.09
CA THR A 32 -8.34 21.87 -2.34
C THR A 32 -7.32 22.60 -3.19
N THR A 33 -6.70 21.95 -4.17
CA THR A 33 -5.69 22.58 -5.03
C THR A 33 -5.70 21.99 -6.42
N ARG A 34 -5.50 22.87 -7.42
CA ARG A 34 -5.10 22.52 -8.78
C ARG A 34 -3.95 23.39 -9.20
N ARG A 35 -2.92 22.81 -9.82
CA ARG A 35 -1.77 23.57 -10.33
C ARG A 35 -1.14 22.89 -11.53
N ASP A 36 -0.49 23.68 -12.37
CA ASP A 36 0.27 23.15 -13.49
C ASP A 36 1.55 22.46 -13.00
N VAL A 37 1.83 21.29 -13.55
CA VAL A 37 3.08 20.56 -13.31
C VAL A 37 4.21 21.33 -13.98
N LEU A 38 5.21 21.72 -13.18
CA LEU A 38 6.44 22.39 -13.65
C LEU A 38 6.16 23.62 -14.53
N GLY A 39 5.17 24.44 -14.14
CA GLY A 39 4.81 25.66 -14.88
C GLY A 39 4.19 25.40 -16.25
N GLY A 40 3.58 24.23 -16.47
CA GLY A 40 2.95 23.86 -17.75
C GLY A 40 3.89 23.18 -18.72
N ARG A 41 4.99 22.58 -18.24
CA ARG A 41 5.91 21.80 -19.07
C ARG A 41 5.16 20.70 -19.84
N THR A 42 5.43 20.60 -21.13
CA THR A 42 4.87 19.57 -22.01
C THR A 42 5.64 18.25 -21.91
N PHE A 43 4.91 17.14 -21.81
CA PHE A 43 5.47 15.78 -21.81
C PHE A 43 5.11 15.04 -23.12
N LEU A 44 5.93 15.24 -24.16
CA LEU A 44 5.73 14.63 -25.49
C LEU A 44 4.29 14.83 -26.00
N SER A 45 3.69 13.76 -26.55
CA SER A 45 2.32 13.75 -27.08
C SER A 45 1.25 13.93 -26.01
N SER A 46 1.54 13.68 -24.73
CA SER A 46 0.58 13.78 -23.63
C SER A 46 0.29 15.22 -23.19
N GLY A 47 1.08 16.20 -23.65
CA GLY A 47 0.82 17.61 -23.35
C GLY A 47 1.27 18.03 -21.95
N PRO A 48 0.85 19.23 -21.49
CA PRO A 48 1.05 19.66 -20.11
C PRO A 48 0.22 18.83 -19.13
N TYR A 49 0.70 18.70 -17.90
CA TYR A 49 -0.01 18.01 -16.81
C TYR A 49 -0.50 18.99 -15.75
N GLU A 50 -1.58 18.63 -15.08
CA GLU A 50 -2.03 19.28 -13.84
C GLU A 50 -1.88 18.32 -12.64
N HIS A 51 -1.59 18.91 -11.48
CA HIS A 51 -1.59 18.25 -10.18
C HIS A 51 -2.81 18.72 -9.39
N ILE A 52 -3.64 17.75 -8.99
CA ILE A 52 -4.88 17.97 -8.25
C ILE A 52 -4.73 17.33 -6.88
N VAL A 53 -5.03 18.10 -5.82
CA VAL A 53 -5.01 17.64 -4.43
C VAL A 53 -6.42 17.81 -3.85
N GLY A 54 -6.87 16.83 -3.08
CA GLY A 54 -8.20 16.83 -2.51
C GLY A 54 -8.46 15.71 -1.52
N ARG A 55 -9.73 15.45 -1.28
CA ARG A 55 -10.24 14.41 -0.39
C ARG A 55 -11.45 13.72 -0.99
N LEU A 56 -11.45 12.40 -0.92
CA LEU A 56 -12.61 11.56 -1.21
C LEU A 56 -13.38 11.29 0.08
N HIS A 57 -14.69 11.40 0.01
CA HIS A 57 -15.62 10.95 1.05
C HIS A 57 -16.36 9.73 0.54
N PHE A 58 -16.51 8.73 1.40
CA PHE A 58 -17.11 7.46 1.08
C PHE A 58 -18.24 7.15 2.06
N ALA A 59 -19.22 6.36 1.62
CA ALA A 59 -20.23 5.80 2.51
C ALA A 59 -20.62 4.40 2.05
N VAL A 60 -20.14 3.35 2.72
CA VAL A 60 -20.33 1.93 2.30
C VAL A 60 -21.47 1.24 3.05
N ASP A 61 -22.16 0.31 2.37
CA ASP A 61 -23.18 -0.53 3.01
C ASP A 61 -22.53 -1.72 3.75
N PRO A 62 -22.62 -1.81 5.09
CA PRO A 62 -22.02 -2.92 5.85
C PRO A 62 -22.63 -4.29 5.51
N THR A 63 -23.86 -4.32 5.00
CA THR A 63 -24.58 -5.56 4.65
C THR A 63 -24.29 -6.06 3.25
N ASP A 64 -23.66 -5.24 2.39
CA ASP A 64 -23.29 -5.64 1.04
C ASP A 64 -22.32 -6.84 1.08
N PRO A 65 -22.55 -7.90 0.29
CA PRO A 65 -21.69 -9.09 0.26
C PRO A 65 -20.20 -8.79 0.02
N ARG A 66 -19.88 -7.72 -0.72
CA ARG A 66 -18.50 -7.27 -1.01
C ARG A 66 -17.84 -6.59 0.19
N ASN A 67 -18.62 -6.06 1.13
CA ASN A 67 -18.12 -5.37 2.32
C ASN A 67 -18.11 -6.25 3.57
N ARG A 68 -18.91 -7.33 3.60
CA ARG A 68 -18.98 -8.27 4.74
C ARG A 68 -17.65 -8.93 5.11
N VAL A 69 -16.68 -8.93 4.20
CA VAL A 69 -15.32 -9.40 4.48
C VAL A 69 -14.55 -8.44 5.39
N ILE A 70 -14.96 -7.18 5.49
CA ILE A 70 -14.31 -6.15 6.30
C ILE A 70 -14.60 -6.41 7.78
N VAL A 71 -13.55 -6.72 8.52
CA VAL A 71 -13.64 -7.01 9.95
C VAL A 71 -14.10 -5.77 10.70
N ASP A 72 -15.04 -5.97 11.62
CA ASP A 72 -15.64 -4.96 12.50
C ASP A 72 -16.46 -3.85 11.81
N LEU A 73 -16.74 -3.96 10.50
CA LEU A 73 -17.55 -2.97 9.77
C LEU A 73 -18.98 -2.86 10.31
N ASP A 74 -19.61 -3.98 10.66
CA ASP A 74 -20.98 -4.00 11.19
C ASP A 74 -21.13 -3.22 12.52
N GLY A 75 -20.04 -3.15 13.29
CA GLY A 75 -19.95 -2.45 14.57
C GLY A 75 -19.49 -0.98 14.46
N ALA A 76 -19.26 -0.48 13.24
CA ALA A 76 -18.94 0.92 13.02
C ALA A 76 -20.18 1.82 13.13
N PRO A 77 -20.02 3.12 13.47
CA PRO A 77 -21.08 4.10 13.38
C PRO A 77 -21.67 4.19 11.97
N LYS A 78 -23.00 4.31 11.89
CA LYS A 78 -23.75 4.38 10.64
C LYS A 78 -24.48 5.72 10.55
N ASN A 79 -24.56 6.28 9.36
CA ASN A 79 -25.35 7.48 9.09
C ASN A 79 -26.86 7.15 9.04
N ALA A 80 -27.69 8.17 8.78
CA ALA A 80 -29.16 8.01 8.71
C ALA A 80 -29.62 7.04 7.60
N ALA A 81 -28.78 6.77 6.59
CA ALA A 81 -29.03 5.80 5.53
C ALA A 81 -28.49 4.39 5.86
N GLY A 82 -27.99 4.16 7.09
CA GLY A 82 -27.44 2.88 7.52
C GLY A 82 -26.03 2.56 6.98
N ARG A 83 -25.38 3.54 6.33
CA ARG A 83 -24.05 3.37 5.72
C ARG A 83 -22.92 3.84 6.64
N VAL A 84 -21.74 3.24 6.48
CA VAL A 84 -20.53 3.58 7.24
C VAL A 84 -19.72 4.60 6.46
N GLU A 85 -19.52 5.78 7.04
CA GLU A 85 -18.81 6.90 6.41
C GLU A 85 -17.33 6.93 6.77
N PHE A 86 -16.49 7.26 5.79
CA PHE A 86 -15.05 7.48 5.97
C PHE A 86 -14.50 8.40 4.88
N SER A 87 -13.24 8.83 4.99
CA SER A 87 -12.63 9.68 3.97
C SER A 87 -11.15 9.36 3.75
N ALA A 88 -10.63 9.65 2.57
CA ALA A 88 -9.23 9.47 2.22
C ALA A 88 -8.69 10.66 1.46
N ASP A 89 -7.43 11.01 1.70
CA ASP A 89 -6.72 11.99 0.88
C ASP A 89 -6.60 11.46 -0.56
N LEU A 90 -6.71 12.37 -1.53
CA LEU A 90 -6.64 12.12 -2.96
C LEU A 90 -5.62 13.06 -3.60
N GLU A 91 -4.72 12.49 -4.39
CA GLU A 91 -3.88 13.27 -5.31
C GLU A 91 -3.90 12.65 -6.71
N ILE A 92 -3.97 13.50 -7.73
CA ILE A 92 -4.01 13.09 -9.14
C ILE A 92 -3.03 13.91 -9.96
N LEU A 93 -2.16 13.24 -10.71
CA LEU A 93 -1.46 13.82 -11.85
C LEU A 93 -2.11 13.32 -13.13
N ARG A 94 -2.51 14.23 -14.02
CA ARG A 94 -3.11 13.87 -15.30
C ARG A 94 -2.75 14.86 -16.41
N PRO A 95 -2.85 14.46 -17.68
CA PRO A 95 -2.87 15.40 -18.79
C PRO A 95 -3.93 16.48 -18.58
N ARG A 96 -3.55 17.74 -18.80
CA ARG A 96 -4.45 18.89 -18.64
C ARG A 96 -5.58 18.87 -19.67
N GLU A 97 -5.27 18.42 -20.87
CA GLU A 97 -6.23 18.25 -21.97
C GLU A 97 -6.82 16.82 -21.92
N PRO A 98 -8.13 16.68 -21.66
CA PRO A 98 -8.80 15.38 -21.74
C PRO A 98 -8.56 14.72 -23.10
N GLY A 99 -8.25 13.42 -23.10
CA GLY A 99 -8.00 12.64 -24.32
C GLY A 99 -6.54 12.55 -24.76
N ARG A 100 -5.60 13.29 -24.13
CA ARG A 100 -4.15 13.15 -24.40
C ARG A 100 -3.44 12.11 -23.53
N GLY A 101 -4.15 11.51 -22.59
CA GLY A 101 -3.67 10.39 -21.81
C GLY A 101 -3.78 9.06 -22.56
N ASN A 102 -3.11 8.03 -22.06
CA ASN A 102 -3.20 6.66 -22.57
C ASN A 102 -4.48 5.92 -22.11
N GLY A 103 -5.37 6.61 -21.40
CA GLY A 103 -6.62 6.05 -20.87
C GLY A 103 -6.45 5.15 -19.65
N ILE A 104 -5.25 5.08 -19.06
CA ILE A 104 -4.95 4.27 -17.89
C ILE A 104 -4.77 5.16 -16.64
N ALA A 105 -5.54 4.86 -15.61
CA ALA A 105 -5.26 5.31 -14.24
C ALA A 105 -4.29 4.34 -13.58
N LEU A 106 -3.06 4.77 -13.34
CA LEU A 106 -2.08 4.06 -12.52
C LEU A 106 -2.25 4.48 -11.07
N ILE A 107 -2.97 3.66 -10.31
CA ILE A 107 -3.18 3.84 -8.88
C ILE A 107 -1.94 3.35 -8.13
N ASP A 108 -1.24 4.29 -7.51
CA ASP A 108 -0.12 4.02 -6.63
C ASP A 108 -0.65 3.75 -5.22
N VAL A 109 -0.55 2.49 -4.81
CA VAL A 109 -0.82 2.11 -3.44
C VAL A 109 0.34 2.63 -2.58
N VAL A 110 0.12 3.79 -1.97
CA VAL A 110 1.13 4.48 -1.15
C VAL A 110 1.68 3.56 -0.05
N ASN A 111 2.96 3.73 0.29
CA ASN A 111 3.62 2.92 1.32
C ASN A 111 3.85 3.79 2.55
N ARG A 112 3.10 3.54 3.63
CA ARG A 112 3.10 4.39 4.85
C ARG A 112 2.81 5.85 4.54
N GLY A 113 1.88 6.08 3.63
CA GLY A 113 1.50 7.40 3.10
C GLY A 113 2.52 8.05 2.14
N ASN A 114 3.61 7.36 1.78
CA ASN A 114 4.57 7.87 0.80
C ASN A 114 4.20 7.44 -0.64
N LYS A 115 4.29 8.39 -1.57
CA LYS A 115 4.14 8.19 -3.01
C LYS A 115 5.38 7.44 -3.53
N VAL A 116 5.21 6.26 -4.10
CA VAL A 116 6.35 5.42 -4.52
C VAL A 116 6.53 5.41 -6.03
N VAL A 117 5.47 5.62 -6.81
CA VAL A 117 5.51 5.39 -8.27
C VAL A 117 6.42 6.36 -9.02
N LEU A 118 6.53 7.63 -8.60
CA LEU A 118 7.42 8.61 -9.26
C LEU A 118 8.90 8.34 -8.98
N ARG A 119 9.26 8.07 -7.72
CA ARG A 119 10.64 7.66 -7.37
C ARG A 119 11.04 6.38 -8.10
N SER A 120 10.08 5.48 -8.28
CA SER A 120 10.27 4.19 -8.95
C SER A 120 10.39 4.34 -10.46
N PHE A 121 9.29 4.63 -11.14
CA PHE A 121 9.21 4.61 -12.59
C PHE A 121 9.71 5.87 -13.26
N ASN A 122 9.77 7.04 -12.60
CA ASN A 122 10.40 8.23 -13.19
C ASN A 122 11.83 8.46 -12.69
N ARG A 123 12.33 7.64 -11.75
CA ARG A 123 13.63 7.81 -11.11
C ARG A 123 13.78 9.20 -10.44
N ALA A 124 12.68 9.71 -9.88
CA ALA A 124 12.66 10.96 -9.15
C ALA A 124 13.34 10.86 -7.77
N THR A 125 13.76 11.98 -7.18
CA THR A 125 14.37 12.01 -5.83
C THR A 125 13.38 11.68 -4.70
N GLY A 126 12.08 11.58 -5.01
CA GLY A 126 11.01 11.50 -4.03
C GLY A 126 10.72 12.87 -3.41
N ALA A 127 9.43 13.20 -3.25
CA ALA A 127 9.00 14.42 -2.61
C ALA A 127 7.63 14.20 -1.97
N ALA A 128 7.43 14.77 -0.78
CA ALA A 128 6.13 14.78 -0.13
C ALA A 128 5.11 15.57 -0.97
N ASP A 129 5.53 16.71 -1.53
CA ASP A 129 4.79 17.46 -2.52
C ASP A 129 5.66 17.66 -3.79
N PRO A 130 5.30 17.08 -4.95
CA PRO A 130 6.12 17.19 -6.16
C PRO A 130 5.91 18.56 -6.84
N ALA A 131 6.73 19.53 -6.46
CA ALA A 131 6.73 20.88 -7.04
C ALA A 131 7.99 21.21 -7.86
N THR A 132 9.09 20.47 -7.66
CA THR A 132 10.38 20.69 -8.32
C THR A 132 10.60 19.72 -9.47
N GLU A 133 11.51 20.05 -10.41
CA GLU A 133 11.84 19.15 -11.52
C GLU A 133 12.36 17.78 -11.04
N SER A 134 13.21 17.77 -10.01
CA SER A 134 13.75 16.54 -9.42
C SER A 134 12.68 15.59 -8.87
N ALA A 135 11.52 16.12 -8.46
CA ALA A 135 10.40 15.32 -7.97
C ALA A 135 9.66 14.56 -9.09
N TYR A 136 9.87 14.92 -10.36
CA TYR A 136 9.29 14.22 -11.51
C TYR A 136 10.31 13.36 -12.27
N GLY A 137 11.61 13.44 -11.92
CA GLY A 137 12.68 12.67 -12.56
C GLY A 137 12.71 12.91 -14.07
N ASP A 138 12.80 11.83 -14.86
CA ASP A 138 12.77 11.93 -16.33
C ASP A 138 11.37 12.05 -16.94
N GLY A 139 10.32 12.00 -16.09
CA GLY A 139 8.93 12.11 -16.51
C GLY A 139 8.41 10.90 -17.29
N PHE A 140 9.04 9.73 -17.21
CA PHE A 140 8.68 8.52 -17.98
C PHE A 140 7.15 8.27 -18.02
N LEU A 141 6.48 8.20 -16.86
CA LEU A 141 5.04 7.94 -16.79
C LEU A 141 4.21 9.04 -17.48
N LEU A 142 4.59 10.30 -17.31
CA LEU A 142 3.87 11.44 -17.89
C LEU A 142 4.03 11.46 -19.42
N ARG A 143 5.23 11.11 -19.91
CA ARG A 143 5.52 10.95 -21.35
C ARG A 143 4.77 9.78 -21.98
N GLN A 144 4.40 8.76 -21.20
CA GLN A 144 3.57 7.64 -21.64
C GLN A 144 2.06 7.93 -21.53
N GLY A 145 1.66 9.06 -20.94
CA GLY A 145 0.25 9.46 -20.87
C GLY A 145 -0.54 8.91 -19.69
N PHE A 146 0.10 8.33 -18.67
CA PHE A 146 -0.61 7.80 -17.50
C PHE A 146 -1.25 8.91 -16.66
N THR A 147 -2.50 8.69 -16.25
CA THR A 147 -3.06 9.38 -15.08
C THR A 147 -2.55 8.68 -13.84
N ILE A 148 -1.83 9.38 -12.97
CA ILE A 148 -1.30 8.81 -11.71
C ILE A 148 -2.21 9.24 -10.57
N VAL A 149 -2.55 8.29 -9.69
CA VAL A 149 -3.52 8.50 -8.61
C VAL A 149 -2.95 7.98 -7.30
N TRP A 150 -3.05 8.78 -6.24
CA TRP A 150 -2.76 8.37 -4.88
C TRP A 150 -4.01 8.49 -4.03
N VAL A 151 -4.27 7.44 -3.24
CA VAL A 151 -5.38 7.38 -2.30
C VAL A 151 -4.87 6.87 -0.97
N GLY A 152 -5.30 7.50 0.11
CA GLY A 152 -4.98 7.04 1.46
C GLY A 152 -5.74 5.76 1.80
N TRP A 153 -5.05 4.79 2.41
CA TRP A 153 -5.66 3.50 2.79
C TRP A 153 -5.24 3.00 4.18
N GLU A 154 -4.11 3.47 4.69
CA GLU A 154 -3.49 2.97 5.91
C GLU A 154 -3.82 3.90 7.09
N PHE A 155 -4.52 3.39 8.10
CA PHE A 155 -5.07 4.19 9.20
C PHE A 155 -4.01 4.60 10.24
N ASP A 156 -2.94 3.83 10.39
CA ASP A 156 -1.84 4.02 11.36
C ASP A 156 -0.68 4.87 10.80
N VAL A 157 -0.89 5.57 9.68
CA VAL A 157 0.08 6.54 9.14
C VAL A 157 0.14 7.78 10.02
N VAL A 158 1.34 8.06 10.55
CA VAL A 158 1.66 9.29 11.30
C VAL A 158 1.44 10.52 10.42
N ALA A 159 0.69 11.49 10.97
CA ALA A 159 0.42 12.77 10.33
C ALA A 159 1.72 13.55 10.09
N ARG A 160 1.99 13.88 8.82
CA ARG A 160 3.12 14.73 8.40
C ARG A 160 2.82 15.38 7.05
N PRO A 161 3.46 16.50 6.71
CA PRO A 161 3.27 17.16 5.41
C PRO A 161 3.44 16.18 4.23
N GLY A 162 2.46 16.16 3.33
CA GLY A 162 2.43 15.34 2.11
C GLY A 162 2.26 13.83 2.31
N ALA A 163 2.00 13.35 3.52
CA ALA A 163 1.56 11.97 3.71
C ALA A 163 0.11 11.81 3.25
N VAL A 164 -0.13 10.82 2.38
CA VAL A 164 -1.46 10.47 1.89
C VAL A 164 -2.11 9.51 2.89
N ARG A 165 -3.22 9.91 3.53
CA ARG A 165 -3.81 9.21 4.68
C ARG A 165 -5.30 8.91 4.50
N ILE A 166 -5.80 8.00 5.33
CA ILE A 166 -7.23 7.69 5.47
C ILE A 166 -7.71 8.08 6.87
N SER A 167 -8.97 8.47 6.98
CA SER A 167 -9.71 8.63 8.23
C SER A 167 -10.83 7.62 8.25
N VAL A 168 -10.68 6.56 9.05
CA VAL A 168 -11.66 5.49 9.22
C VAL A 168 -12.39 5.61 10.56
N PRO A 169 -13.65 5.19 10.65
CA PRO A 169 -14.31 5.01 11.94
C PRO A 169 -13.67 3.88 12.74
N SER A 170 -13.96 3.86 14.03
CA SER A 170 -13.64 2.76 14.93
C SER A 170 -14.90 1.97 15.26
N ALA A 171 -14.75 0.66 15.42
CA ALA A 171 -15.83 -0.19 15.88
C ALA A 171 -16.08 0.02 17.37
N ALA A 172 -17.30 0.43 17.71
CA ALA A 172 -17.64 0.84 19.06
C ALA A 172 -17.54 -0.31 20.06
N ALA A 173 -17.24 0.02 21.33
CA ALA A 173 -17.21 -0.91 22.46
C ALA A 173 -16.26 -2.12 22.31
N THR A 174 -15.24 -1.99 21.47
CA THR A 174 -14.16 -2.98 21.39
C THR A 174 -13.08 -2.66 22.42
N SER A 175 -12.63 -3.67 23.16
CA SER A 175 -11.46 -3.61 24.03
C SER A 175 -10.56 -4.82 23.80
N GLY A 176 -9.26 -4.67 24.01
CA GLY A 176 -8.32 -5.77 23.85
C GLY A 176 -6.88 -5.36 24.11
N ILE A 177 -6.00 -6.35 24.22
CA ILE A 177 -4.57 -6.12 24.37
C ILE A 177 -3.94 -5.99 22.99
N VAL A 178 -3.35 -4.83 22.71
CA VAL A 178 -2.47 -4.64 21.55
C VAL A 178 -1.05 -4.97 21.95
N ARG A 179 -0.25 -5.45 21.00
CA ARG A 179 1.16 -5.79 21.23
C ARG A 179 2.01 -5.50 20.01
N ALA A 180 3.25 -5.10 20.25
CA ALA A 180 4.25 -4.97 19.20
C ALA A 180 5.64 -5.28 19.72
N THR A 181 6.46 -5.83 18.82
CA THR A 181 7.87 -6.07 19.05
C THR A 181 8.69 -5.00 18.33
N PHE A 182 9.74 -4.48 18.96
CA PHE A 182 10.66 -3.52 18.37
C PHE A 182 12.11 -3.81 18.76
N VAL A 183 13.05 -3.38 17.91
CA VAL A 183 14.49 -3.54 18.12
C VAL A 183 15.14 -2.15 18.02
N PRO A 184 15.49 -1.51 19.14
CA PRO A 184 16.20 -0.24 19.12
C PRO A 184 17.59 -0.40 18.53
N ASN A 185 18.04 0.64 17.82
CA ASN A 185 19.42 0.75 17.30
C ASN A 185 20.27 1.72 18.14
N THR A 186 19.65 2.46 19.06
CA THR A 186 20.28 3.47 19.92
C THR A 186 20.01 3.17 21.39
N LYS A 187 20.71 3.88 22.28
CA LYS A 187 20.52 3.79 23.74
C LYS A 187 19.51 4.82 24.27
N ASP A 188 18.70 5.39 23.38
CA ASP A 188 17.77 6.45 23.76
C ASP A 188 16.80 5.94 24.84
N ALA A 189 16.35 6.84 25.71
CA ALA A 189 15.37 6.51 26.73
C ALA A 189 13.96 6.41 26.16
N ASP A 190 13.66 7.23 25.15
CA ASP A 190 12.36 7.33 24.51
C ASP A 190 12.36 6.61 23.17
N LEU A 191 11.34 5.77 22.94
CA LEU A 191 11.14 5.11 21.65
C LEU A 191 9.66 5.03 21.30
N ALA A 192 9.32 5.51 20.10
CA ALA A 192 7.99 5.33 19.52
C ALA A 192 7.85 3.91 18.94
N VAL A 193 6.93 3.12 19.49
CA VAL A 193 6.61 1.79 18.99
C VAL A 193 5.70 1.94 17.77
N GLY A 194 6.33 2.07 16.60
CA GLY A 194 5.67 2.41 15.34
C GLY A 194 4.52 1.47 14.97
N ASP A 195 4.67 0.17 15.21
CA ASP A 195 3.66 -0.86 14.96
C ASP A 195 2.36 -0.66 15.77
N LEU A 196 2.38 0.14 16.84
CA LEU A 196 1.20 0.50 17.63
C LEU A 196 0.73 1.94 17.38
N ALA A 197 1.20 2.57 16.30
CA ALA A 197 0.65 3.84 15.87
C ALA A 197 -0.87 3.72 15.66
N GLY A 198 -1.63 4.71 16.13
CA GLY A 198 -3.09 4.68 16.10
C GLY A 198 -3.76 3.92 17.26
N TYR A 199 -3.00 3.28 18.16
CA TYR A 199 -3.54 2.63 19.35
C TYR A 199 -3.15 3.36 20.63
N ALA A 200 -4.08 4.10 21.22
CA ALA A 200 -3.87 4.71 22.54
C ALA A 200 -4.14 3.69 23.66
N PRO A 201 -3.29 3.64 24.71
CA PRO A 201 -3.59 2.85 25.89
C PRO A 201 -4.83 3.40 26.61
N VAL A 202 -5.70 2.51 27.09
CA VAL A 202 -6.87 2.87 27.92
C VAL A 202 -6.42 3.57 29.19
N ASP A 203 -5.40 3.02 29.84
CA ASP A 203 -4.72 3.62 30.98
C ASP A 203 -3.20 3.42 30.82
N PRO A 204 -2.43 4.49 30.54
CA PRO A 204 -0.98 4.39 30.44
C PRO A 204 -0.31 3.93 31.74
N MET A 205 -0.93 4.18 32.90
CA MET A 205 -0.40 3.86 34.22
C MET A 205 -0.81 2.48 34.74
N SER A 206 -1.64 1.75 33.99
CA SER A 206 -2.13 0.44 34.40
C SER A 206 -0.99 -0.52 34.76
N PRO A 207 -1.10 -1.27 35.87
CA PRO A 207 -0.13 -2.32 36.23
C PRO A 207 -0.20 -3.52 35.28
N GLU A 208 -1.24 -3.64 34.46
CA GLU A 208 -1.39 -4.71 33.45
C GLU A 208 -0.60 -4.44 32.17
N ASN A 209 -0.14 -3.20 31.96
CA ASN A 209 0.74 -2.88 30.85
C ASN A 209 2.09 -3.57 31.06
N THR A 210 2.59 -4.24 30.03
CA THR A 210 3.85 -5.00 30.11
C THR A 210 4.86 -4.51 29.10
N LEU A 211 6.11 -4.47 29.55
CA LEU A 211 7.29 -4.31 28.71
C LEU A 211 8.21 -5.49 29.01
N SER A 212 8.64 -6.21 27.98
CA SER A 212 9.60 -7.31 28.14
C SER A 212 10.76 -7.17 27.17
N VAL A 213 11.86 -7.84 27.47
CA VAL A 213 13.07 -7.86 26.65
C VAL A 213 13.58 -9.29 26.50
N ARG A 214 14.08 -9.61 25.31
CA ARG A 214 14.77 -10.86 24.97
C ARG A 214 16.03 -10.55 24.16
N GLU A 215 17.04 -11.40 24.27
CA GLU A 215 18.33 -11.21 23.56
C GLU A 215 18.13 -11.28 22.04
N ARG A 216 17.33 -12.26 21.59
CA ARG A 216 17.04 -12.54 20.19
C ARG A 216 15.53 -12.71 20.01
N ARG A 217 15.06 -12.66 18.76
CA ARG A 217 13.62 -12.70 18.44
C ARG A 217 12.90 -13.92 19.02
N ASP A 218 13.56 -15.07 18.99
CA ASP A 218 13.12 -16.39 19.44
C ASP A 218 13.57 -16.73 20.87
N GLY A 219 14.27 -15.82 21.54
CA GLY A 219 14.73 -16.00 22.92
C GLY A 219 13.62 -15.85 23.96
N SER A 220 13.88 -16.33 25.18
CA SER A 220 12.98 -16.17 26.32
C SER A 220 12.84 -14.71 26.73
N ALA A 221 11.60 -14.23 26.85
CA ALA A 221 11.30 -12.89 27.31
C ALA A 221 11.43 -12.76 28.83
N VAL A 222 12.03 -11.65 29.27
CA VAL A 222 12.11 -11.24 30.67
C VAL A 222 11.34 -9.94 30.83
N GLY A 223 10.39 -9.91 31.77
CA GLY A 223 9.62 -8.71 32.09
C GLY A 223 10.48 -7.60 32.69
N ILE A 224 10.25 -6.37 32.25
CA ILE A 224 10.83 -5.16 32.84
C ILE A 224 9.86 -4.65 33.91
N PRO A 225 10.30 -4.46 35.17
CA PRO A 225 9.43 -3.97 36.25
C PRO A 225 8.68 -2.69 35.86
N ARG A 226 7.39 -2.59 36.24
CA ARG A 226 6.51 -1.51 35.81
C ARG A 226 7.02 -0.12 36.20
N ASP A 227 7.66 0.01 37.34
CA ASP A 227 8.24 1.26 37.86
C ASP A 227 9.47 1.76 37.07
N ARG A 228 10.06 0.92 36.22
CA ARG A 228 11.23 1.25 35.39
C ARG A 228 10.90 1.95 34.08
N TRP A 229 9.64 2.09 33.73
CA TRP A 229 9.26 2.65 32.43
C TRP A 229 7.92 3.37 32.46
N ARG A 230 7.68 4.20 31.46
CA ARG A 230 6.48 5.02 31.30
C ARG A 230 5.95 4.89 29.87
N LEU A 231 4.65 5.07 29.71
CA LEU A 231 3.97 5.02 28.43
C LEU A 231 3.25 6.35 28.18
N ASN A 232 3.44 6.93 27.01
CA ASN A 232 2.68 8.08 26.53
C ASN A 232 2.23 7.83 25.08
N GLY A 233 0.95 7.52 24.88
CA GLY A 233 0.49 6.97 23.61
C GLY A 233 1.21 5.65 23.30
N ASN A 234 1.91 5.60 22.16
CA ASN A 234 2.77 4.48 21.77
C ASN A 234 4.27 4.74 22.02
N VAL A 235 4.63 5.78 22.77
CA VAL A 235 6.03 6.09 23.14
C VAL A 235 6.34 5.48 24.49
N VAL A 236 7.38 4.65 24.54
CA VAL A 236 7.91 4.05 25.76
C VAL A 236 9.14 4.82 26.20
N THR A 237 9.14 5.28 27.45
CA THR A 237 10.34 5.77 28.12
C THR A 237 10.86 4.70 29.06
N LEU A 238 12.09 4.21 28.86
CA LEU A 238 12.75 3.24 29.74
C LEU A 238 13.86 3.90 30.56
N ASP A 239 13.81 3.73 31.88
CA ASP A 239 14.87 4.20 32.78
C ASP A 239 16.20 3.54 32.41
N GLY A 240 17.24 4.36 32.24
CA GLY A 240 18.57 3.90 31.84
C GLY A 240 18.72 3.60 30.34
N GLY A 241 17.68 3.79 29.53
CA GLY A 241 17.72 3.63 28.09
C GLY A 241 17.53 2.20 27.60
N PHE A 242 17.29 2.07 26.29
CA PHE A 242 17.25 0.77 25.63
C PHE A 242 18.65 0.20 25.35
N VAL A 243 18.73 -1.12 25.19
CA VAL A 243 19.96 -1.80 24.74
C VAL A 243 19.84 -2.09 23.24
N PRO A 244 20.71 -1.52 22.39
CA PRO A 244 20.68 -1.75 20.95
C PRO A 244 20.73 -3.23 20.59
N GLY A 245 19.94 -3.62 19.59
CA GLY A 245 19.90 -4.98 19.06
C GLY A 245 19.10 -6.00 19.89
N ARG A 246 18.70 -5.66 21.13
CA ARG A 246 17.75 -6.51 21.89
C ARG A 246 16.34 -6.35 21.36
N THR A 247 15.54 -7.40 21.52
CA THR A 247 14.15 -7.39 21.09
C THR A 247 13.25 -7.09 22.27
N TYR A 248 12.52 -5.99 22.20
CA TYR A 248 11.56 -5.57 23.21
C TYR A 248 10.14 -5.84 22.74
N GLU A 249 9.23 -6.13 23.66
CA GLU A 249 7.80 -6.27 23.38
C GLU A 249 7.00 -5.43 24.36
N LEU A 250 6.17 -4.55 23.81
CA LEU A 250 5.21 -3.72 24.54
C LEU A 250 3.81 -4.31 24.35
N ALA A 251 3.04 -4.45 25.43
CA ALA A 251 1.63 -4.77 25.37
C ALA A 251 0.82 -3.96 26.39
N TYR A 252 -0.36 -3.50 25.96
CA TYR A 252 -1.29 -2.72 26.79
C TYR A 252 -2.72 -2.85 26.30
N ALA A 253 -3.69 -2.55 27.18
CA ALA A 253 -5.09 -2.49 26.81
C ALA A 253 -5.38 -1.26 25.95
N ALA A 254 -6.04 -1.46 24.80
CA ALA A 254 -6.56 -0.43 23.92
C ALA A 254 -8.07 -0.60 23.74
N ALA A 255 -8.74 0.45 23.25
CA ALA A 255 -10.17 0.46 22.96
C ALA A 255 -10.45 1.07 21.58
N ASN A 256 -11.64 0.80 21.05
CA ASN A 256 -12.14 1.34 19.78
C ASN A 256 -11.22 1.01 18.60
N ALA A 257 -11.18 -0.26 18.21
CA ALA A 257 -10.39 -0.74 17.08
C ALA A 257 -10.79 -0.01 15.78
N PRO A 258 -9.83 0.57 15.03
CA PRO A 258 -10.08 1.12 13.70
C PRO A 258 -10.58 0.04 12.74
N VAL A 259 -11.54 0.38 11.88
CA VAL A 259 -12.04 -0.53 10.84
C VAL A 259 -11.06 -0.49 9.65
N GLY A 260 -9.91 -1.15 9.82
CA GLY A 260 -8.78 -1.05 8.88
C GLY A 260 -9.09 -1.54 7.47
N GLY A 261 -9.95 -2.54 7.30
CA GLY A 261 -10.32 -3.08 5.99
C GLY A 261 -11.00 -2.07 5.05
N LEU A 262 -11.50 -0.94 5.55
CA LEU A 262 -11.97 0.18 4.72
C LEU A 262 -10.87 0.76 3.81
N GLY A 263 -9.59 0.55 4.12
CA GLY A 263 -8.50 0.88 3.20
C GLY A 263 -8.57 0.12 1.87
N PHE A 264 -9.07 -1.13 1.87
CA PHE A 264 -9.32 -1.87 0.63
C PHE A 264 -10.51 -1.29 -0.15
N ALA A 265 -11.60 -0.95 0.55
CA ALA A 265 -12.76 -0.30 -0.04
C ALA A 265 -12.39 1.05 -0.68
N ALA A 266 -11.58 1.87 -0.01
CA ALA A 266 -11.11 3.16 -0.53
C ALA A 266 -10.48 3.04 -1.93
N LEU A 267 -9.59 2.05 -2.13
CA LEU A 267 -8.94 1.84 -3.42
C LEU A 267 -9.88 1.23 -4.46
N ARG A 268 -10.70 0.25 -4.07
CA ARG A 268 -11.73 -0.34 -4.94
C ARG A 268 -12.67 0.73 -5.48
N ASP A 269 -13.20 1.55 -4.59
CA ASP A 269 -14.24 2.52 -4.89
C ASP A 269 -13.69 3.73 -5.64
N THR A 270 -12.44 4.12 -5.38
CA THR A 270 -11.76 5.12 -6.22
C THR A 270 -11.56 4.62 -7.64
N ALA A 271 -11.08 3.38 -7.82
CA ALA A 271 -10.91 2.79 -9.14
C ALA A 271 -12.26 2.64 -9.88
N ALA A 272 -13.30 2.19 -9.18
CA ALA A 272 -14.65 2.09 -9.71
C ALA A 272 -15.21 3.46 -10.12
N TRP A 273 -15.03 4.49 -9.28
CA TRP A 273 -15.43 5.85 -9.57
C TRP A 273 -14.73 6.36 -10.85
N MET A 274 -13.40 6.24 -10.95
CA MET A 274 -12.68 6.68 -12.14
C MET A 274 -13.08 5.94 -13.42
N LYS A 275 -13.40 4.64 -13.33
CA LYS A 275 -13.79 3.83 -14.50
C LYS A 275 -15.22 4.05 -14.95
N TYR A 276 -16.13 4.29 -14.00
CA TYR A 276 -17.55 4.12 -14.27
C TYR A 276 -18.43 5.31 -13.91
N ALA A 277 -17.95 6.24 -13.09
CA ALA A 277 -18.74 7.41 -12.70
C ALA A 277 -18.60 8.51 -13.76
N PRO A 278 -19.70 9.04 -14.31
CA PRO A 278 -19.68 10.09 -15.33
C PRO A 278 -19.15 11.42 -14.78
N ASP A 279 -19.23 11.63 -13.47
CA ASP A 279 -18.76 12.81 -12.75
C ASP A 279 -17.32 12.65 -12.23
N ALA A 280 -16.64 11.55 -12.56
CA ALA A 280 -15.25 11.38 -12.19
C ALA A 280 -14.39 12.48 -12.80
N ILE A 281 -13.70 13.24 -11.94
CA ILE A 281 -12.90 14.36 -12.42
C ILE A 281 -11.85 13.86 -13.41
N ALA A 282 -11.24 12.70 -13.14
CA ALA A 282 -10.25 12.05 -13.99
C ALA A 282 -10.76 10.66 -14.40
N SER A 283 -11.60 10.61 -15.44
CA SER A 283 -12.05 9.34 -16.00
C SER A 283 -10.91 8.57 -16.65
N ALA A 284 -10.92 7.25 -16.49
CA ALA A 284 -9.98 6.34 -17.13
C ALA A 284 -10.72 5.10 -17.65
N LYS A 285 -10.32 4.60 -18.83
CA LYS A 285 -10.91 3.39 -19.40
C LYS A 285 -10.41 2.13 -18.69
N HIS A 286 -9.16 2.16 -18.25
CA HIS A 286 -8.51 1.07 -17.54
C HIS A 286 -7.87 1.58 -16.25
N ALA A 287 -7.82 0.73 -15.22
CA ALA A 287 -7.14 1.04 -13.97
C ALA A 287 -6.10 -0.02 -13.65
N PHE A 288 -4.86 0.41 -13.42
CA PHE A 288 -3.74 -0.43 -13.03
C PHE A 288 -3.38 -0.09 -11.60
N ALA A 289 -3.04 -1.09 -10.79
CA ALA A 289 -2.55 -0.87 -9.44
C ALA A 289 -1.07 -1.25 -9.35
N PHE A 290 -0.27 -0.38 -8.75
CA PHE A 290 1.13 -0.66 -8.42
C PHE A 290 1.35 -0.54 -6.92
N GLY A 291 2.10 -1.48 -6.35
CA GLY A 291 2.47 -1.47 -4.95
C GLY A 291 3.83 -2.12 -4.75
N SER A 292 4.60 -1.58 -3.80
CA SER A 292 5.96 -2.00 -3.49
C SER A 292 6.09 -2.33 -2.01
N SER A 293 6.61 -3.51 -1.71
CA SER A 293 6.89 -3.98 -0.34
C SER A 293 5.60 -4.12 0.48
N GLN A 294 5.34 -3.23 1.43
CA GLN A 294 4.07 -3.16 2.17
C GLN A 294 2.86 -3.06 1.23
N SER A 295 2.92 -2.16 0.24
CA SER A 295 1.78 -1.98 -0.65
C SER A 295 1.68 -3.06 -1.73
N GLY A 296 2.75 -3.80 -2.01
CA GLY A 296 2.68 -5.05 -2.78
C GLY A 296 1.92 -6.15 -2.02
N ARG A 297 2.15 -6.26 -0.70
CA ARG A 297 1.39 -7.16 0.19
C ARG A 297 -0.08 -6.74 0.29
N PHE A 298 -0.35 -5.44 0.29
CA PHE A 298 -1.72 -4.91 0.20
C PHE A 298 -2.42 -5.43 -1.04
N LEU A 299 -1.80 -5.32 -2.22
CA LEU A 299 -2.41 -5.75 -3.47
C LEU A 299 -2.71 -7.25 -3.51
N ARG A 300 -1.81 -8.08 -2.95
CA ARG A 300 -2.06 -9.52 -2.82
C ARG A 300 -3.29 -9.81 -1.93
N ASN A 301 -3.41 -9.11 -0.80
CA ASN A 301 -4.55 -9.27 0.09
C ASN A 301 -5.86 -8.69 -0.50
N PHE A 302 -5.77 -7.57 -1.20
CA PHE A 302 -6.87 -6.94 -1.94
C PHE A 302 -7.52 -7.94 -2.91
N LEU A 303 -6.69 -8.66 -3.68
CA LEU A 303 -7.15 -9.69 -4.60
C LEU A 303 -7.76 -10.88 -3.86
N TYR A 304 -7.09 -11.40 -2.83
CA TYR A 304 -7.59 -12.53 -2.04
C TYR A 304 -8.95 -12.28 -1.38
N LEU A 305 -9.16 -11.07 -0.86
CA LEU A 305 -10.42 -10.67 -0.22
C LEU A 305 -11.51 -10.30 -1.25
N GLY A 306 -11.20 -10.32 -2.55
CA GLY A 306 -12.15 -10.08 -3.63
C GLY A 306 -12.52 -8.62 -3.86
N PHE A 307 -11.66 -7.69 -3.43
CA PHE A 307 -11.89 -6.24 -3.66
C PHE A 307 -11.70 -5.83 -5.11
N ASN A 308 -11.30 -6.74 -6.01
CA ASN A 308 -11.26 -6.42 -7.45
C ASN A 308 -12.65 -6.33 -8.11
N ALA A 309 -13.72 -6.40 -7.33
CA ALA A 309 -15.10 -6.19 -7.76
C ALA A 309 -15.77 -5.16 -6.87
N ASP A 310 -16.41 -4.14 -7.47
CA ASP A 310 -17.23 -3.16 -6.76
C ASP A 310 -18.56 -3.76 -6.24
N GLU A 311 -19.34 -2.99 -5.49
CA GLU A 311 -20.65 -3.40 -4.95
C GLU A 311 -21.67 -3.73 -6.07
N ARG A 312 -21.41 -3.28 -7.30
CA ARG A 312 -22.21 -3.62 -8.49
C ARG A 312 -21.63 -4.80 -9.27
N ASN A 313 -20.68 -5.53 -8.68
CA ASN A 313 -20.01 -6.68 -9.25
C ASN A 313 -19.26 -6.38 -10.57
N ARG A 314 -18.65 -5.20 -10.69
CA ARG A 314 -17.82 -4.80 -11.84
C ARG A 314 -16.35 -4.81 -11.48
N GLN A 315 -15.51 -5.28 -12.40
CA GLN A 315 -14.06 -5.32 -12.19
C GLN A 315 -13.46 -3.93 -12.02
N VAL A 316 -12.67 -3.70 -10.98
CA VAL A 316 -12.07 -2.37 -10.72
C VAL A 316 -10.67 -2.22 -11.28
N PHE A 317 -9.77 -3.20 -11.13
CA PHE A 317 -8.44 -3.19 -11.76
C PHE A 317 -8.36 -4.16 -12.93
N ASP A 318 -7.76 -3.68 -14.01
CA ASP A 318 -7.42 -4.47 -15.21
C ASP A 318 -6.04 -5.11 -15.08
N ALA A 319 -5.13 -4.46 -14.34
CA ALA A 319 -3.80 -4.97 -14.05
C ALA A 319 -3.33 -4.68 -12.62
N VAL A 320 -2.54 -5.59 -12.07
CA VAL A 320 -1.88 -5.46 -10.77
C VAL A 320 -0.39 -5.78 -10.90
N LEU A 321 0.45 -4.82 -10.48
CA LEU A 321 1.89 -4.98 -10.37
C LEU A 321 2.26 -4.99 -8.89
N ALA A 322 2.38 -6.19 -8.32
CA ALA A 322 2.79 -6.39 -6.93
C ALA A 322 4.30 -6.64 -6.88
N HIS A 323 5.03 -5.61 -6.49
CA HIS A 323 6.48 -5.62 -6.40
C HIS A 323 6.95 -5.91 -4.98
N ILE A 324 7.95 -6.77 -4.86
CA ILE A 324 8.71 -7.12 -3.63
C ILE A 324 7.82 -7.46 -2.43
N ALA A 325 6.69 -8.12 -2.69
CA ALA A 325 5.77 -8.60 -1.66
C ALA A 325 6.13 -10.01 -1.17
N GLY A 326 6.92 -10.76 -1.95
CA GLY A 326 7.02 -12.22 -1.84
C GLY A 326 5.65 -12.88 -1.88
N ALA A 327 5.47 -13.91 -1.07
CA ALA A 327 4.18 -14.57 -0.85
C ALA A 327 3.33 -13.88 0.23
N SER A 328 3.85 -12.85 0.91
CA SER A 328 3.18 -12.20 2.05
C SER A 328 1.91 -11.43 1.66
N ARG A 329 1.03 -11.28 2.65
CA ARG A 329 -0.15 -10.41 2.62
C ARG A 329 -0.05 -9.34 3.71
N ILE A 330 -0.84 -8.28 3.60
CA ILE A 330 -0.85 -7.18 4.57
C ILE A 330 -1.73 -7.52 5.77
N ASP A 331 -1.33 -7.06 6.94
CA ASP A 331 -2.14 -7.12 8.15
C ASP A 331 -3.01 -5.85 8.25
N LEU A 332 -4.14 -5.83 7.56
CA LEU A 332 -5.05 -4.67 7.53
C LEU A 332 -6.48 -4.99 7.94
N ASN A 333 -6.91 -6.23 7.72
CA ASN A 333 -8.31 -6.65 7.89
C ASN A 333 -8.46 -7.68 9.01
N ARG A 334 -7.99 -7.31 10.20
CA ARG A 334 -8.27 -7.98 11.46
C ARG A 334 -8.47 -6.94 12.54
N ARG A 335 -9.13 -7.33 13.64
CA ARG A 335 -9.14 -6.50 14.83
C ARG A 335 -7.72 -6.33 15.37
N TRP A 336 -7.36 -5.09 15.74
CA TRP A 336 -6.03 -4.71 16.21
C TRP A 336 -4.89 -4.91 15.18
N ALA A 337 -5.22 -4.84 13.89
CA ALA A 337 -4.27 -4.93 12.77
C ALA A 337 -3.12 -3.92 12.90
N THR A 338 -1.92 -4.28 12.46
CA THR A 338 -0.75 -3.38 12.49
C THR A 338 -0.16 -3.25 11.08
N PRO A 339 -0.86 -2.60 10.13
CA PRO A 339 -0.44 -2.57 8.73
C PRO A 339 0.91 -1.88 8.51
N THR A 340 1.31 -0.94 9.37
CA THR A 340 2.66 -0.34 9.32
C THR A 340 3.77 -1.35 9.64
N SER A 341 3.45 -2.44 10.34
CA SER A 341 4.40 -3.47 10.72
C SER A 341 5.10 -4.09 9.51
N LEU A 342 6.39 -4.37 9.68
CA LEU A 342 7.10 -5.23 8.75
C LEU A 342 6.51 -6.65 8.76
N GLY A 343 5.85 -7.08 9.84
CA GLY A 343 5.25 -8.41 9.94
C GLY A 343 6.25 -9.51 9.57
N SER A 344 7.52 -9.32 9.92
CA SER A 344 8.57 -10.28 9.56
C SER A 344 8.21 -11.62 10.19
N PHE A 345 8.24 -12.70 9.41
CA PHE A 345 7.86 -14.06 9.85
C PHE A 345 6.39 -14.27 10.22
N ALA A 346 5.54 -13.24 10.16
CA ALA A 346 4.10 -13.34 10.45
C ALA A 346 3.20 -12.95 9.26
N ALA A 347 3.69 -12.12 8.34
CA ALA A 347 2.90 -11.62 7.21
C ALA A 347 2.71 -12.64 6.09
N THR A 348 3.57 -13.67 6.01
CA THR A 348 3.42 -14.76 5.04
C THR A 348 2.42 -15.76 5.59
N SER A 349 1.23 -15.75 4.99
CA SER A 349 0.10 -16.57 5.42
C SER A 349 -0.58 -17.19 4.20
N PHE A 350 -1.03 -18.42 4.37
CA PHE A 350 -1.73 -19.17 3.35
C PHE A 350 -3.08 -18.50 2.98
N PRO A 351 -3.51 -18.48 1.70
CA PRO A 351 -2.83 -19.05 0.53
C PRO A 351 -1.65 -18.23 0.03
N PHE A 352 -0.62 -18.91 -0.48
CA PHE A 352 0.63 -18.30 -0.95
C PHE A 352 0.68 -18.04 -2.45
N ALA A 353 0.01 -18.89 -3.25
CA ALA A 353 -0.05 -18.80 -4.71
C ALA A 353 -1.46 -18.42 -5.17
N ASP A 354 -1.60 -18.11 -6.46
CA ASP A 354 -2.90 -17.75 -7.05
C ASP A 354 -3.81 -18.95 -7.25
N ALA A 355 -3.23 -20.06 -7.73
CA ALA A 355 -3.92 -21.33 -7.89
C ALA A 355 -4.26 -21.94 -6.52
N ARG A 356 -5.39 -22.64 -6.45
CA ARG A 356 -5.78 -23.38 -5.24
C ARG A 356 -4.73 -24.41 -4.88
N GLN A 357 -4.30 -24.39 -3.63
CA GLN A 357 -3.38 -25.34 -3.03
C GLN A 357 -3.99 -25.90 -1.75
N ARG A 358 -3.45 -26.99 -1.22
CA ARG A 358 -3.79 -27.50 0.12
C ARG A 358 -2.70 -27.06 1.10
N ASP A 359 -3.10 -26.40 2.18
CA ASP A 359 -2.20 -26.13 3.30
C ASP A 359 -1.90 -27.45 4.04
N PRO A 360 -0.64 -27.92 4.10
CA PRO A 360 -0.30 -29.15 4.80
C PRO A 360 -0.52 -29.06 6.32
N VAL A 361 -0.55 -27.85 6.90
CA VAL A 361 -0.71 -27.66 8.34
C VAL A 361 -2.18 -27.61 8.75
N SER A 362 -2.97 -26.71 8.15
CA SER A 362 -4.39 -26.56 8.52
C SER A 362 -5.34 -27.47 7.74
N GLY A 363 -4.91 -28.00 6.58
CA GLY A 363 -5.77 -28.76 5.67
C GLY A 363 -6.69 -27.89 4.81
N VAL A 364 -6.67 -26.57 4.95
CA VAL A 364 -7.48 -25.63 4.14
C VAL A 364 -7.04 -25.67 2.67
N GLU A 365 -8.01 -25.62 1.76
CA GLU A 365 -7.77 -25.56 0.31
C GLU A 365 -8.22 -24.23 -0.29
N GLU A 366 -7.27 -23.39 -0.67
CA GLU A 366 -7.57 -22.05 -1.21
C GLU A 366 -6.42 -21.53 -2.09
N GLY A 367 -6.73 -20.56 -2.93
CA GLY A 367 -5.78 -19.78 -3.73
C GLY A 367 -6.04 -18.28 -3.62
N THR A 368 -5.02 -17.47 -3.88
CA THR A 368 -5.14 -15.99 -3.86
C THR A 368 -6.17 -15.52 -4.89
N LEU A 369 -6.21 -16.15 -6.07
CA LEU A 369 -7.18 -15.86 -7.12
C LEU A 369 -8.22 -16.98 -7.31
N ASP A 370 -7.92 -18.20 -6.85
CA ASP A 370 -8.85 -19.33 -6.81
C ASP A 370 -9.57 -19.41 -5.46
N ASN A 371 -10.50 -18.48 -5.26
CA ASN A 371 -11.50 -18.52 -4.20
C ASN A 371 -12.79 -17.85 -4.68
N VAL A 372 -13.89 -18.06 -3.94
CA VAL A 372 -15.23 -17.62 -4.34
C VAL A 372 -15.36 -16.09 -4.47
N ARG A 373 -14.49 -15.31 -3.82
CA ARG A 373 -14.52 -13.84 -3.84
C ARG A 373 -13.77 -13.27 -5.05
N ALA A 374 -12.70 -13.94 -5.48
CA ALA A 374 -11.74 -13.43 -6.46
C ALA A 374 -11.91 -13.99 -7.89
N ARG A 375 -12.50 -15.18 -8.04
CA ARG A 375 -12.50 -15.92 -9.32
C ARG A 375 -13.17 -15.20 -10.49
N ASP A 376 -14.19 -14.38 -10.23
CA ASP A 376 -15.01 -13.77 -11.29
C ASP A 376 -14.33 -12.53 -11.92
N HIS A 377 -13.43 -11.86 -11.18
CA HIS A 377 -12.84 -10.58 -11.58
C HIS A 377 -11.32 -10.59 -11.36
N GLN A 378 -10.62 -11.41 -12.14
CA GLN A 378 -9.17 -11.51 -12.03
C GLN A 378 -8.45 -10.53 -12.98
N PRO A 379 -7.53 -9.69 -12.48
CA PRO A 379 -6.73 -8.83 -13.34
C PRO A 379 -5.60 -9.62 -14.03
N LYS A 380 -4.88 -8.96 -14.94
CA LYS A 380 -3.53 -9.39 -15.31
C LYS A 380 -2.56 -9.06 -14.18
N VAL A 381 -1.74 -10.01 -13.76
CA VAL A 381 -0.89 -9.87 -12.57
C VAL A 381 0.57 -10.08 -12.89
N PHE A 382 1.40 -9.11 -12.49
CA PHE A 382 2.85 -9.30 -12.39
C PHE A 382 3.27 -9.33 -10.92
N TYR A 383 3.89 -10.44 -10.54
CA TYR A 383 4.70 -10.52 -9.32
C TYR A 383 6.16 -10.32 -9.69
N THR A 384 6.80 -9.36 -9.05
CA THR A 384 8.22 -9.08 -9.24
C THR A 384 8.91 -9.11 -7.89
N ASN A 385 10.03 -9.83 -7.78
CA ASN A 385 10.73 -10.03 -6.52
C ASN A 385 12.24 -9.94 -6.73
N THR A 386 12.96 -9.56 -5.68
CA THR A 386 14.43 -9.54 -5.63
C THR A 386 14.94 -10.72 -4.81
N ALA A 387 16.27 -10.85 -4.66
CA ALA A 387 16.86 -11.89 -3.81
C ALA A 387 16.40 -11.76 -2.35
N VAL A 388 16.10 -10.54 -1.90
CA VAL A 388 15.64 -10.28 -0.53
C VAL A 388 14.28 -10.94 -0.25
N GLU A 389 13.35 -11.02 -1.21
CA GLU A 389 12.03 -11.60 -0.92
C GLU A 389 12.03 -13.13 -0.92
N TYR A 390 13.06 -13.77 -1.49
CA TYR A 390 13.19 -15.22 -1.41
C TYR A 390 13.64 -15.65 -0.02
N TRP A 391 14.62 -14.95 0.57
CA TRP A 391 15.28 -15.38 1.81
C TRP A 391 15.06 -14.44 3.00
N GLY A 392 14.98 -13.15 2.74
CA GLY A 392 14.88 -12.10 3.75
C GLY A 392 13.47 -11.91 4.29
N GLY A 393 13.38 -11.56 5.58
CA GLY A 393 12.14 -11.14 6.24
C GLY A 393 11.00 -12.17 6.23
N ALA A 394 11.30 -13.42 5.88
CA ALA A 394 10.34 -14.51 5.63
C ALA A 394 9.21 -14.12 4.66
N ARG A 395 9.56 -13.40 3.58
CA ARG A 395 8.64 -13.12 2.47
C ARG A 395 8.39 -14.37 1.63
N SER A 396 9.33 -15.31 1.62
CA SER A 396 9.20 -16.65 1.03
C SER A 396 8.64 -16.62 -0.39
N ALA A 397 9.20 -15.77 -1.25
CA ALA A 397 8.71 -15.53 -2.62
C ALA A 397 8.57 -16.81 -3.46
N ALA A 398 9.33 -17.86 -3.15
CA ALA A 398 9.19 -19.18 -3.74
C ALA A 398 7.75 -19.72 -3.65
N LEU A 399 7.04 -19.49 -2.54
CA LEU A 399 5.69 -20.00 -2.34
C LEU A 399 4.62 -19.37 -3.26
N VAL A 400 4.99 -18.35 -4.05
CA VAL A 400 4.13 -17.83 -5.14
C VAL A 400 4.10 -18.81 -6.33
N HIS A 401 5.13 -19.64 -6.49
CA HIS A 401 5.32 -20.53 -7.63
C HIS A 401 5.76 -21.96 -7.26
N THR A 402 5.75 -22.32 -5.98
CA THR A 402 5.90 -23.71 -5.52
C THR A 402 4.70 -24.15 -4.69
N ILE A 403 4.50 -25.45 -4.55
CA ILE A 403 3.53 -25.98 -3.57
C ILE A 403 4.00 -25.66 -2.14
N PRO A 404 3.09 -25.61 -1.14
CA PRO A 404 3.43 -25.12 0.21
C PRO A 404 4.56 -25.85 0.93
N ASP A 405 4.78 -27.14 0.65
CA ASP A 405 5.88 -27.92 1.24
C ASP A 405 7.23 -27.74 0.51
N GLY A 406 7.25 -26.97 -0.58
CA GLY A 406 8.45 -26.67 -1.36
C GLY A 406 8.98 -27.84 -2.18
N SER A 407 8.21 -28.91 -2.40
CA SER A 407 8.68 -30.10 -3.14
C SER A 407 8.44 -30.06 -4.66
N LYS A 408 7.62 -29.11 -5.16
CA LYS A 408 7.27 -29.03 -6.59
C LYS A 408 7.00 -27.60 -7.05
N ASP A 409 7.41 -27.29 -8.28
CA ASP A 409 7.00 -26.07 -8.99
C ASP A 409 5.52 -26.11 -9.39
N LEU A 410 4.87 -24.95 -9.36
CA LEU A 410 3.50 -24.75 -9.83
C LEU A 410 3.47 -24.35 -11.31
N THR A 411 2.38 -24.72 -11.96
CA THR A 411 1.97 -24.07 -13.21
C THR A 411 1.30 -22.74 -12.86
N LEU A 412 1.85 -21.64 -13.38
CA LEU A 412 1.26 -20.31 -13.19
C LEU A 412 -0.03 -20.17 -14.01
N PRO A 413 -1.07 -19.50 -13.48
CA PRO A 413 -2.25 -19.14 -14.27
C PRO A 413 -1.90 -18.27 -15.49
N ASP A 414 -2.70 -18.36 -16.56
CA ASP A 414 -2.44 -17.65 -17.82
C ASP A 414 -2.37 -16.12 -17.68
N ASN A 415 -3.14 -15.55 -16.74
CA ASN A 415 -3.17 -14.13 -16.40
C ASN A 415 -2.05 -13.68 -15.45
N VAL A 416 -1.14 -14.56 -15.06
CA VAL A 416 -0.08 -14.28 -14.09
C VAL A 416 1.29 -14.40 -14.74
N ARG A 417 2.22 -13.49 -14.40
CA ARG A 417 3.65 -13.65 -14.66
C ARG A 417 4.46 -13.36 -13.40
N VAL A 418 5.55 -14.11 -13.24
CA VAL A 418 6.52 -13.92 -12.17
C VAL A 418 7.88 -13.56 -12.77
N TYR A 419 8.51 -12.52 -12.24
CA TYR A 419 9.88 -12.13 -12.60
C TYR A 419 10.75 -11.96 -11.36
N PHE A 420 11.95 -12.50 -11.44
CA PHE A 420 12.97 -12.41 -10.40
C PHE A 420 14.13 -11.54 -10.87
N PHE A 421 14.45 -10.51 -10.10
CA PHE A 421 15.63 -9.68 -10.30
C PHE A 421 16.79 -10.31 -9.50
N ALA A 422 17.56 -11.15 -10.18
CA ALA A 422 18.68 -11.87 -9.57
C ALA A 422 19.80 -10.92 -9.15
N GLY A 423 20.43 -11.21 -8.00
CA GLY A 423 21.58 -10.44 -7.52
C GLY A 423 21.26 -8.98 -7.20
N THR A 424 20.00 -8.66 -6.86
CA THR A 424 19.59 -7.32 -6.41
C THR A 424 19.09 -7.34 -4.98
N GLN A 425 19.13 -6.17 -4.33
CA GLN A 425 18.59 -5.97 -2.98
C GLN A 425 17.14 -5.42 -3.02
N HIS A 426 16.49 -5.27 -1.85
CA HIS A 426 15.08 -4.88 -1.71
C HIS A 426 14.70 -3.62 -2.49
N GLY A 427 15.60 -2.64 -2.57
CA GLY A 427 15.50 -1.47 -3.45
C GLY A 427 16.89 -1.03 -3.90
N PRO A 428 17.11 -0.61 -5.16
CA PRO A 428 18.44 -0.28 -5.65
C PRO A 428 19.06 0.85 -4.82
N ALA A 429 20.33 0.69 -4.45
CA ALA A 429 21.10 1.75 -3.80
C ALA A 429 21.71 2.73 -4.80
N ALA A 430 22.25 3.83 -4.28
CA ALA A 430 23.03 4.77 -5.06
C ALA A 430 24.38 4.15 -5.46
N PHE A 431 24.92 4.61 -6.60
CA PHE A 431 26.31 4.36 -7.00
C PHE A 431 27.14 5.63 -6.74
N PRO A 432 28.36 5.54 -6.19
CA PRO A 432 29.05 4.32 -5.78
C PRO A 432 28.41 3.64 -4.56
N PRO A 433 28.53 2.31 -4.41
CA PRO A 433 28.07 1.59 -3.23
C PRO A 433 28.63 2.18 -1.94
N THR A 434 27.82 2.23 -0.90
CA THR A 434 28.25 2.58 0.46
C THR A 434 27.60 1.62 1.45
N VAL A 435 28.19 1.48 2.63
CA VAL A 435 27.54 0.78 3.74
C VAL A 435 26.56 1.75 4.39
N THR A 436 25.26 1.52 4.23
CA THR A 436 24.24 2.33 4.93
C THR A 436 23.67 1.59 6.13
N ALA A 437 23.12 0.40 5.89
CA ALA A 437 22.51 -0.45 6.91
C ALA A 437 23.12 -1.85 6.86
N GLY A 438 23.65 -2.31 7.99
CA GLY A 438 24.29 -3.62 8.10
C GLY A 438 25.80 -3.58 7.91
N GLN A 439 26.39 -4.69 7.48
CA GLN A 439 27.85 -4.90 7.44
C GLN A 439 28.44 -4.89 6.03
N GLN A 440 27.61 -4.94 4.98
CA GLN A 440 28.03 -5.06 3.58
C GLN A 440 27.70 -3.77 2.82
N GLU A 441 28.38 -3.53 1.70
CA GLU A 441 28.03 -2.43 0.79
C GLU A 441 26.65 -2.65 0.18
N ASP A 442 25.86 -1.59 0.08
CA ASP A 442 24.54 -1.64 -0.54
C ASP A 442 24.65 -1.89 -2.05
N ASN A 443 23.76 -2.72 -2.59
CA ASN A 443 23.79 -3.13 -3.99
C ASN A 443 23.12 -2.09 -4.92
N PRO A 444 23.88 -1.46 -5.85
CA PRO A 444 23.37 -0.40 -6.73
C PRO A 444 22.69 -0.93 -8.00
N THR A 445 22.54 -2.25 -8.17
CA THR A 445 21.98 -2.86 -9.39
C THR A 445 20.53 -2.42 -9.59
N ASP A 446 20.31 -1.60 -10.61
CA ASP A 446 19.04 -0.92 -10.84
C ASP A 446 18.08 -1.74 -11.73
N TYR A 447 17.10 -2.38 -11.10
CA TYR A 447 16.06 -3.15 -11.78
C TYR A 447 14.90 -2.28 -12.30
N TRP A 448 14.86 -0.96 -12.03
CA TRP A 448 13.74 -0.11 -12.46
C TRP A 448 13.62 0.01 -13.98
N TRP A 449 14.70 -0.18 -14.71
CA TRP A 449 14.68 -0.28 -16.17
C TRP A 449 13.85 -1.47 -16.66
N ALA A 450 14.02 -2.63 -16.04
CA ALA A 450 13.21 -3.80 -16.33
C ALA A 450 11.75 -3.58 -15.89
N MET A 451 11.52 -2.94 -14.74
CA MET A 451 10.17 -2.59 -14.29
C MET A 451 9.44 -1.67 -15.29
N ARG A 452 10.11 -0.66 -15.86
CA ARG A 452 9.53 0.19 -16.91
C ARG A 452 9.12 -0.62 -18.14
N ALA A 453 9.99 -1.53 -18.60
CA ALA A 453 9.67 -2.41 -19.72
C ALA A 453 8.47 -3.33 -19.40
N LEU A 454 8.40 -3.84 -18.17
CA LEU A 454 7.25 -4.63 -17.70
C LEU A 454 5.96 -3.81 -17.63
N LEU A 455 5.99 -2.56 -17.18
CA LEU A 455 4.80 -1.70 -17.18
C LEU A 455 4.26 -1.49 -18.61
N VAL A 456 5.13 -1.23 -19.58
CA VAL A 456 4.74 -1.11 -21.00
C VAL A 456 4.24 -2.46 -21.56
N ALA A 457 4.85 -3.57 -21.15
CA ALA A 457 4.35 -4.90 -21.54
C ALA A 457 2.97 -5.21 -20.95
N MET A 458 2.71 -4.79 -19.70
CA MET A 458 1.40 -4.91 -19.06
C MET A 458 0.35 -4.08 -19.80
N GLU A 459 0.69 -2.84 -20.16
CA GLU A 459 -0.18 -1.99 -20.99
C GLU A 459 -0.57 -2.70 -22.28
N ARG A 460 0.41 -3.20 -23.05
CA ARG A 460 0.13 -3.93 -24.30
C ARG A 460 -0.68 -5.20 -24.06
N TRP A 461 -0.46 -5.90 -22.95
CA TRP A 461 -1.22 -7.09 -22.63
C TRP A 461 -2.69 -6.79 -22.37
N VAL A 462 -2.98 -5.74 -21.60
CA VAL A 462 -4.35 -5.32 -21.31
C VAL A 462 -5.02 -4.72 -22.54
N LEU A 463 -4.35 -3.82 -23.26
CA LEU A 463 -4.98 -3.05 -24.33
C LEU A 463 -5.06 -3.80 -25.66
N GLN A 464 -4.12 -4.69 -25.94
CA GLN A 464 -3.94 -5.30 -27.26
C GLN A 464 -3.93 -6.83 -27.21
N GLY A 465 -3.98 -7.44 -26.02
CA GLY A 465 -3.86 -8.90 -25.87
C GLY A 465 -2.44 -9.44 -26.16
N THR A 466 -1.46 -8.56 -26.38
CA THR A 466 -0.08 -8.97 -26.66
C THR A 466 0.54 -9.59 -25.41
N SER A 467 0.88 -10.88 -25.48
CA SER A 467 1.49 -11.57 -24.34
C SER A 467 2.80 -10.91 -23.92
N PRO A 468 3.03 -10.69 -22.62
CA PRO A 468 4.29 -10.17 -22.11
C PRO A 468 5.40 -11.23 -22.22
N PRO A 469 6.67 -10.87 -21.97
CA PRO A 469 7.74 -11.84 -21.85
C PRO A 469 7.36 -13.04 -20.97
N VAL A 470 7.87 -14.22 -21.30
CA VAL A 470 7.67 -15.39 -20.45
C VAL A 470 8.26 -15.14 -19.07
N SER A 471 7.64 -15.73 -18.05
CA SER A 471 8.13 -15.61 -16.68
C SER A 471 9.56 -16.12 -16.53
N ARG A 472 10.32 -15.44 -15.67
CA ARG A 472 11.72 -15.77 -15.36
C ARG A 472 11.93 -15.71 -13.86
N TYR A 473 12.01 -16.88 -13.23
CA TYR A 473 12.15 -17.05 -11.79
C TYR A 473 12.91 -18.35 -11.49
N PRO A 474 13.53 -18.48 -10.31
CA PRO A 474 14.18 -19.72 -9.87
C PRO A 474 13.17 -20.87 -9.76
N ARG A 475 13.53 -22.06 -10.22
CA ARG A 475 12.66 -23.26 -10.23
C ARG A 475 13.38 -24.47 -9.64
N LEU A 476 12.62 -25.36 -8.99
CA LEU A 476 13.14 -26.60 -8.43
C LEU A 476 13.58 -27.56 -9.54
N GLN A 477 12.76 -27.73 -10.56
CA GLN A 477 13.04 -28.64 -11.69
C GLN A 477 14.31 -28.28 -12.47
N ASP A 478 14.72 -27.00 -12.44
CA ASP A 478 15.90 -26.50 -13.14
C ASP A 478 17.13 -26.42 -12.21
N GLY A 479 16.99 -26.78 -10.93
CA GLY A 479 18.05 -26.67 -9.92
C GLY A 479 18.45 -25.23 -9.58
N THR A 480 17.62 -24.24 -9.94
CA THR A 480 17.92 -22.81 -9.75
C THR A 480 17.26 -22.22 -8.51
N LEU A 481 16.20 -22.85 -8.00
CA LEU A 481 15.67 -22.59 -6.65
C LEU A 481 16.34 -23.57 -5.67
N VAL A 482 17.16 -23.02 -4.78
CA VAL A 482 17.94 -23.79 -3.80
C VAL A 482 17.61 -23.32 -2.39
N ARG A 483 17.93 -24.07 -1.34
CA ARG A 483 17.69 -23.66 0.05
C ARG A 483 18.62 -22.52 0.46
N SER A 484 18.24 -21.69 1.43
CA SER A 484 19.04 -20.55 1.89
C SER A 484 20.44 -20.94 2.39
N ASP A 485 20.58 -22.11 3.01
CA ASP A 485 21.84 -22.68 3.51
C ASP A 485 22.76 -23.22 2.40
N THR A 486 22.27 -23.23 1.15
CA THR A 486 23.03 -23.66 -0.03
C THR A 486 23.35 -22.50 -0.99
N VAL A 487 22.91 -21.27 -0.68
CA VAL A 487 23.28 -20.08 -1.44
C VAL A 487 24.71 -19.70 -1.05
N ALA A 488 25.62 -19.73 -2.02
CA ALA A 488 27.05 -19.43 -1.85
C ALA A 488 27.32 -17.96 -1.54
#